data_AF-A0A2D6HGB1-F1
#
_entry.id   AF-A0A2D6HGB1-F1
#
_cell.length_a   1.000
_cell.length_b   1.000
_cell.length_c   1.000
_cell.angle_alpha   90.00
_cell.angle_beta   90.00
_cell.angle_gamma   90.00
#
_symmetry.space_group_name_H-M   'P 1'
#
loop_
_entity.id
_entity.type
_entity.pdbx_description
1 polymer ?
#
loop_
_entity_poly.entity_id
_entity_poly.type
_entity_poly.pdbx_seq_one_letter_code
_entity_poly.pdbx_strand_id
1 'polypeptide(L)'
;MSRALLGVAALSAMPMLTRAQAPPCPDTRACNVKAEVVTIGMQTCGMGVIIFGYEISILGPECPDKKLTYPAHGECHGAPAEGMRCVPAGLLPVTYEQCECANASVLGVGLAIPSCDCSDGGNIGTIETFKTESCH
;
A
#
# COMPACT_ATOMS: atom_id res chain seq x y z
N MET A 1 87.16 9.14 -24.04
CA MET A 1 85.96 9.98 -24.35
C MET A 1 84.78 9.37 -23.61
N SER A 2 84.30 10.09 -22.59
CA SER A 2 83.42 9.60 -21.54
C SER A 2 81.96 9.45 -21.97
N ARG A 3 81.34 8.32 -21.60
CA ARG A 3 79.89 8.08 -21.69
C ARG A 3 79.25 8.48 -20.36
N ALA A 4 78.41 9.51 -20.37
CA ALA A 4 77.57 9.90 -19.25
C ALA A 4 76.22 9.16 -19.34
N LEU A 5 75.93 8.29 -18.37
CA LEU A 5 74.64 7.64 -18.18
C LEU A 5 73.81 8.51 -17.21
N LEU A 6 72.86 9.27 -17.75
CA LEU A 6 71.81 9.91 -16.95
C LEU A 6 70.78 8.85 -16.53
N GLY A 7 70.77 8.50 -15.24
CA GLY A 7 69.72 7.69 -14.63
C GLY A 7 68.51 8.55 -14.29
N VAL A 8 67.40 8.36 -15.00
CA VAL A 8 66.10 8.97 -14.67
C VAL A 8 65.42 8.08 -13.65
N ALA A 9 65.44 8.49 -12.38
CA ALA A 9 64.62 7.90 -11.33
C ALA A 9 63.18 8.39 -11.51
N ALA A 10 62.35 7.60 -12.21
CA ALA A 10 60.92 7.83 -12.28
C ALA A 10 60.30 7.42 -10.93
N LEU A 11 60.11 8.38 -10.03
CA LEU A 11 59.23 8.22 -8.87
C LEU A 11 57.79 8.12 -9.36
N SER A 12 57.31 6.89 -9.51
CA SER A 12 55.89 6.59 -9.69
C SER A 12 55.12 7.02 -8.44
N ALA A 13 54.51 8.20 -8.51
CA ALA A 13 53.54 8.67 -7.52
C ALA A 13 52.36 7.68 -7.51
N MET A 14 52.31 6.83 -6.49
CA MET A 14 51.17 5.95 -6.24
C MET A 14 49.96 6.85 -5.93
N PRO A 15 48.86 6.77 -6.69
CA PRO A 15 47.65 7.49 -6.34
C PRO A 15 47.18 6.96 -4.98
N MET A 16 47.20 7.82 -3.96
CA MET A 16 46.53 7.53 -2.71
C MET A 16 45.06 7.34 -3.03
N LEU A 17 44.61 6.08 -3.03
CA LEU A 17 43.20 5.72 -3.06
C LEU A 17 42.56 6.33 -1.81
N THR A 18 41.98 7.51 -1.97
CA THR A 18 41.14 8.15 -0.96
C THR A 18 39.99 7.19 -0.69
N ARG A 19 39.99 6.57 0.49
CA ARG A 19 38.93 5.68 0.95
C ARG A 19 37.65 6.50 0.99
N ALA A 20 36.75 6.28 0.02
CA ALA A 20 35.43 6.90 0.03
C ALA A 20 34.76 6.57 1.36
N GLN A 21 34.54 7.58 2.19
CA GLN A 21 33.75 7.41 3.41
C GLN A 21 32.32 7.05 2.98
N ALA A 22 31.79 5.97 3.55
CA ALA A 22 30.40 5.61 3.34
C ALA A 22 29.52 6.80 3.77
N PRO A 23 28.44 7.10 3.04
CA PRO A 23 27.51 8.15 3.43
C PRO A 23 27.00 7.90 4.85
N PRO A 24 26.79 8.96 5.66
CA PRO A 24 26.30 8.82 7.03
C PRO A 24 24.93 8.12 7.04
N CYS A 25 24.71 7.25 8.04
CA CYS A 25 23.42 6.60 8.25
C CYS A 25 22.38 7.68 8.60
N PRO A 26 21.19 7.69 7.96
CA PRO A 26 20.19 8.72 8.18
C PRO A 26 19.45 8.61 9.53
N ASP A 27 19.72 7.56 10.32
CA ASP A 27 19.15 7.31 11.64
C ASP A 27 17.62 7.48 11.70
N THR A 28 16.93 7.05 10.64
CA THR A 28 15.49 7.23 10.45
C THR A 28 14.81 5.86 10.38
N ARG A 29 13.75 5.65 11.17
CA ARG A 29 12.95 4.40 11.13
C ARG A 29 11.73 4.55 10.24
N ALA A 30 11.25 3.42 9.72
CA ALA A 30 9.91 3.33 9.18
C ALA A 30 8.88 3.34 10.34
N CYS A 31 7.81 4.12 10.21
CA CYS A 31 6.62 4.05 11.06
C CYS A 31 5.49 3.30 10.34
N ASN A 32 4.61 2.63 11.10
CA ASN A 32 3.49 1.88 10.53
C ASN A 32 2.27 2.80 10.38
N VAL A 33 1.79 2.93 9.14
CA VAL A 33 0.52 3.56 8.80
C VAL A 33 -0.55 2.47 8.76
N LYS A 34 -1.64 2.68 9.51
CA LYS A 34 -2.76 1.73 9.59
C LYS A 34 -3.46 1.61 8.24
N ALA A 35 -4.03 0.43 7.98
CA ALA A 35 -4.91 0.24 6.84
C ALA A 35 -6.15 1.16 6.96
N GLU A 36 -6.61 1.64 5.82
CA GLU A 36 -7.77 2.52 5.70
C GLU A 36 -8.73 1.97 4.65
N VAL A 37 -10.03 2.04 4.93
CA VAL A 37 -11.08 1.68 3.97
C VAL A 37 -11.90 2.92 3.69
N VAL A 38 -11.98 3.29 2.41
CA VAL A 38 -12.76 4.43 1.92
C VAL A 38 -13.95 3.90 1.13
N THR A 39 -15.15 4.26 1.55
CA THR A 39 -16.39 3.98 0.81
C THR A 39 -16.69 5.10 -0.18
N ILE A 40 -17.02 4.76 -1.42
CA ILE A 40 -17.43 5.72 -2.45
C ILE A 40 -18.86 5.40 -2.86
N GLY A 41 -19.73 6.40 -2.76
CA GLY A 41 -21.14 6.26 -3.11
C GLY A 41 -21.90 5.41 -2.09
N MET A 42 -23.21 5.61 -2.05
CA MET A 42 -24.13 4.86 -1.20
C MET A 42 -25.43 4.68 -1.96
N GLN A 43 -25.95 3.46 -1.96
CA GLN A 43 -27.24 3.10 -2.51
C GLN A 43 -28.09 2.42 -1.43
N THR A 44 -29.38 2.72 -1.42
CA THR A 44 -30.32 2.06 -0.49
C THR A 44 -30.86 0.79 -1.14
N CYS A 45 -30.66 -0.36 -0.51
CA CYS A 45 -31.22 -1.61 -1.01
C CYS A 45 -32.72 -1.65 -0.76
N GLY A 46 -33.52 -1.77 -1.81
CA GLY A 46 -34.97 -1.90 -1.69
C GLY A 46 -35.36 -3.28 -1.15
N MET A 47 -36.25 -3.31 -0.16
CA MET A 47 -36.91 -4.54 0.28
C MET A 47 -38.28 -4.63 -0.38
N GLY A 48 -38.46 -5.59 -1.29
CA GLY A 48 -39.75 -5.89 -1.89
C GLY A 48 -40.51 -6.91 -1.04
N VAL A 49 -41.68 -6.54 -0.54
CA VAL A 49 -42.59 -7.46 0.15
C VAL A 49 -43.87 -7.58 -0.68
N ILE A 50 -44.19 -8.81 -1.13
CA ILE A 50 -45.41 -9.07 -1.87
C ILE A 50 -46.46 -9.62 -0.90
N ILE A 51 -47.48 -8.80 -0.59
CA ILE A 51 -48.60 -9.19 0.27
C ILE A 51 -49.88 -9.11 -0.57
N PHE A 52 -50.58 -10.24 -0.73
CA PHE A 52 -51.84 -10.34 -1.49
C PHE A 52 -51.77 -9.77 -2.93
N GLY A 53 -50.60 -9.84 -3.58
CA GLY A 53 -50.41 -9.34 -4.95
C GLY A 53 -50.10 -7.83 -5.04
N TYR A 54 -49.99 -7.13 -3.91
CA TYR A 54 -49.49 -5.76 -3.83
C TYR A 54 -48.00 -5.78 -3.46
N GLU A 55 -47.19 -5.05 -4.22
CA GLU A 55 -45.77 -4.84 -3.93
C GLU A 55 -45.61 -3.63 -3.01
N ILE A 56 -45.10 -3.88 -1.80
CA ILE A 56 -44.73 -2.83 -0.85
C ILE A 56 -43.21 -2.75 -0.82
N SER A 57 -42.67 -1.62 -1.25
CA SER A 57 -41.23 -1.33 -1.17
C SER A 57 -40.92 -0.66 0.16
N ILE A 58 -40.13 -1.32 0.99
CA ILE A 58 -39.60 -0.77 2.24
C ILE A 58 -38.15 -0.34 1.99
N LEU A 59 -37.76 0.84 2.51
CA LEU A 59 -36.37 1.28 2.53
C LEU A 59 -35.55 0.26 3.34
N GLY A 60 -34.62 -0.44 2.68
CA GLY A 60 -33.72 -1.38 3.32
C GLY A 60 -32.38 -0.73 3.73
N PRO A 61 -31.35 -1.54 4.01
CA PRO A 61 -30.05 -1.04 4.46
C PRO A 61 -29.33 -0.27 3.36
N GLU A 62 -28.46 0.64 3.76
CA GLU A 62 -27.54 1.30 2.83
C GLU A 62 -26.35 0.38 2.52
N CYS A 63 -26.02 0.28 1.24
CA CYS A 63 -24.88 -0.46 0.71
C CYS A 63 -23.97 0.55 0.00
N PRO A 64 -22.66 0.60 0.26
CA PRO A 64 -21.78 1.42 -0.56
C PRO A 64 -21.81 0.92 -2.00
N ASP A 65 -21.53 1.79 -2.97
CA ASP A 65 -21.36 1.35 -4.36
C ASP A 65 -19.98 0.69 -4.54
N LYS A 66 -19.00 1.24 -3.82
CA LYS A 66 -17.58 0.95 -3.99
C LYS A 66 -16.85 1.02 -2.66
N LYS A 67 -15.87 0.15 -2.47
CA LYS A 67 -14.90 0.23 -1.37
C LYS A 67 -13.49 0.24 -1.92
N LEU A 68 -12.65 1.09 -1.35
CA LEU A 68 -11.23 1.15 -1.61
C LEU A 68 -10.50 0.77 -0.34
N THR A 69 -9.62 -0.23 -0.41
CA THR A 69 -8.81 -0.64 0.72
C THR A 69 -7.37 -0.24 0.49
N TYR A 70 -6.89 0.68 1.32
CA TYR A 70 -5.51 1.11 1.41
C TYR A 70 -4.82 0.22 2.46
N PRO A 71 -3.86 -0.64 2.08
CA PRO A 71 -3.24 -1.56 3.00
C PRO A 71 -2.36 -0.83 4.02
N ALA A 72 -2.17 -1.47 5.18
CA ALA A 72 -1.20 -0.98 6.16
C ALA A 72 0.21 -1.02 5.54
N HIS A 73 0.96 0.07 5.67
CA HIS A 73 2.26 0.25 5.03
C HIS A 73 3.23 0.98 5.95
N GLY A 74 4.52 0.94 5.62
CA GLY A 74 5.53 1.70 6.34
C GLY A 74 5.85 3.02 5.64
N GLU A 75 6.08 4.10 6.38
CA GLU A 75 6.58 5.39 5.86
C GLU A 75 7.88 5.81 6.57
N CYS A 76 8.76 6.55 5.88
CA CYS A 76 10.04 7.03 6.43
C CYS A 76 9.93 8.30 7.28
N HIS A 77 8.89 8.41 8.10
CA HIS A 77 8.67 9.53 9.02
C HIS A 77 8.63 9.07 10.49
N GLY A 78 9.26 7.93 10.80
CA GLY A 78 9.35 7.40 12.15
C GLY A 78 10.31 8.18 13.04
N ALA A 79 10.29 7.86 14.34
CA ALA A 79 11.20 8.46 15.30
C ALA A 79 12.67 8.16 14.93
N PRO A 80 13.60 9.09 15.23
CA PRO A 80 15.02 8.87 15.02
C PRO A 80 15.51 7.62 15.76
N ALA A 81 16.42 6.87 15.15
CA ALA A 81 17.10 5.78 15.81
C ALA A 81 18.48 5.54 15.23
N GLU A 82 19.46 5.56 16.12
CA GLU A 82 20.86 5.36 15.81
C GLU A 82 21.11 4.00 15.12
N GLY A 83 21.89 4.04 14.04
CA GLY A 83 22.31 2.87 13.27
C GLY A 83 21.18 2.25 12.44
N MET A 84 20.07 2.95 12.26
CA MET A 84 18.92 2.49 11.49
C MET A 84 18.66 3.35 10.26
N ARG A 85 18.19 2.72 9.20
CA ARG A 85 17.74 3.40 7.99
C ARG A 85 16.37 2.91 7.57
N CYS A 86 15.61 3.81 6.99
CA CYS A 86 14.36 3.50 6.35
C CYS A 86 14.63 3.20 4.87
N VAL A 87 14.20 2.03 4.39
CA VAL A 87 14.43 1.60 3.02
C VAL A 87 13.15 1.12 2.37
N PRO A 88 13.02 1.25 1.03
CA PRO A 88 11.89 0.67 0.31
C PRO A 88 11.79 -0.84 0.59
N ALA A 89 10.59 -1.30 0.94
CA ALA A 89 10.27 -2.70 1.19
C ALA A 89 9.45 -3.32 0.04
N GLY A 90 8.80 -2.50 -0.79
CA GLY A 90 8.07 -2.95 -1.97
C GLY A 90 6.86 -2.08 -2.27
N LEU A 91 5.97 -2.63 -3.09
CA LEU A 91 4.69 -2.03 -3.45
C LEU A 91 3.57 -2.90 -2.88
N LEU A 92 2.59 -2.27 -2.25
CA LEU A 92 1.37 -2.91 -1.75
C LEU A 92 0.19 -2.52 -2.62
N PRO A 93 -0.66 -3.46 -3.05
CA PRO A 93 -1.80 -3.15 -3.91
C PRO A 93 -2.89 -2.41 -3.13
N VAL A 94 -3.47 -1.38 -3.76
CA VAL A 94 -4.74 -0.79 -3.34
C VAL A 94 -5.84 -1.57 -4.03
N THR A 95 -6.68 -2.23 -3.23
CA THR A 95 -7.77 -3.05 -3.76
C THR A 95 -9.06 -2.27 -3.83
N TYR A 96 -9.89 -2.64 -4.79
CA TYR A 96 -11.19 -2.07 -5.05
C TYR A 96 -12.23 -3.19 -5.00
N GLU A 97 -13.32 -2.95 -4.29
CA GLU A 97 -14.47 -3.84 -4.28
C GLU A 97 -15.68 -3.09 -4.85
N GLN A 98 -16.42 -3.75 -5.73
CA GLN A 98 -17.70 -3.28 -6.22
C GLN A 98 -18.81 -3.94 -5.43
N CYS A 99 -19.68 -3.13 -4.83
CA CYS A 99 -20.72 -3.60 -3.94
C CYS A 99 -22.11 -3.38 -4.57
N GLU A 100 -22.95 -4.40 -4.50
CA GLU A 100 -24.28 -4.42 -5.10
C GLU A 100 -25.31 -4.95 -4.10
N CYS A 101 -26.54 -4.47 -4.22
CA CYS A 101 -27.66 -5.00 -3.45
C CYS A 101 -28.04 -6.39 -3.98
N ALA A 102 -27.72 -7.42 -3.22
CA ALA A 102 -28.14 -8.79 -3.47
C ALA A 102 -29.43 -9.09 -2.71
N ASN A 103 -30.43 -9.66 -3.39
CA ASN A 103 -31.67 -10.10 -2.76
C ASN A 103 -31.61 -11.59 -2.47
N ALA A 104 -31.55 -11.96 -1.19
CA ALA A 104 -31.73 -13.34 -0.78
C ALA A 104 -33.24 -13.61 -0.63
N SER A 105 -33.83 -14.36 -1.56
CA SER A 105 -35.22 -14.81 -1.45
C SER A 105 -35.29 -16.06 -0.56
N VAL A 106 -36.01 -15.98 0.55
CA VAL A 106 -36.32 -17.18 1.35
C VAL A 106 -37.53 -17.88 0.71
N LEU A 107 -37.28 -18.99 0.02
CA LEU A 107 -38.33 -19.83 -0.55
C LEU A 107 -39.29 -20.28 0.55
N GLY A 108 -40.54 -19.81 0.48
CA GLY A 108 -41.62 -20.17 1.40
C GLY A 108 -42.26 -19.00 2.16
N VAL A 109 -41.61 -17.84 2.25
CA VAL A 109 -42.14 -16.69 3.03
C VAL A 109 -42.43 -15.45 2.17
N GLY A 110 -42.06 -15.43 0.89
CA GLY A 110 -42.29 -14.28 0.01
C GLY A 110 -41.53 -13.02 0.43
N LEU A 111 -40.52 -13.17 1.31
CA LEU A 111 -39.66 -12.09 1.79
C LEU A 111 -38.32 -12.15 1.05
N ALA A 112 -37.96 -11.06 0.40
CA ALA A 112 -36.61 -10.82 -0.10
C ALA A 112 -35.88 -9.96 0.94
N ILE A 113 -34.86 -10.53 1.58
CA ILE A 113 -34.02 -9.77 2.52
C ILE A 113 -32.91 -9.13 1.71
N PRO A 114 -32.84 -7.78 1.63
CA PRO A 114 -31.74 -7.10 0.97
C PRO A 114 -30.45 -7.35 1.75
N SER A 115 -29.41 -7.70 1.03
CA SER A 115 -28.03 -7.85 1.51
C SER A 115 -27.10 -7.05 0.62
N CYS A 116 -25.97 -6.61 1.16
CA CYS A 116 -24.93 -5.93 0.40
C CYS A 116 -23.83 -6.95 0.12
N ASP A 117 -23.66 -7.30 -1.15
CA ASP A 117 -22.60 -8.21 -1.58
C ASP A 117 -21.50 -7.40 -2.27
N CYS A 118 -20.25 -7.64 -1.87
CA CYS A 118 -19.10 -6.92 -2.40
C CYS A 118 -18.21 -7.93 -3.12
N SER A 119 -18.01 -7.70 -4.41
CA SER A 119 -17.15 -8.49 -5.26
C SER A 119 -15.80 -7.80 -5.44
N ASP A 120 -14.74 -8.59 -5.51
CA ASP A 120 -13.39 -8.08 -5.80
C ASP A 120 -13.37 -7.48 -7.21
N GLY A 121 -13.14 -6.17 -7.28
CA GLY A 121 -12.99 -5.42 -8.51
C GLY A 121 -11.52 -5.25 -8.93
N GLY A 122 -10.58 -5.83 -8.15
CA GLY A 122 -9.17 -5.90 -8.47
C GLY A 122 -8.32 -4.75 -7.91
N ASN A 123 -7.10 -4.64 -8.44
CA ASN A 123 -6.11 -3.65 -7.99
C ASN A 123 -6.25 -2.35 -8.80
N ILE A 124 -6.47 -1.24 -8.11
CA ILE A 124 -6.60 0.08 -8.75
C ILE A 124 -5.33 0.94 -8.65
N GLY A 125 -4.34 0.49 -7.90
CA GLY A 125 -3.08 1.19 -7.70
C GLY A 125 -2.16 0.48 -6.74
N THR A 126 -1.06 1.14 -6.40
CA THR A 126 -0.08 0.63 -5.43
C THR A 126 0.41 1.75 -4.51
N ILE A 127 0.75 1.39 -3.29
CA ILE A 127 1.40 2.25 -2.30
C ILE A 127 2.82 1.73 -2.06
N GLU A 128 3.81 2.63 -2.08
CA GLU A 128 5.16 2.30 -1.65
C GLU A 128 5.18 2.05 -0.14
N THR A 129 5.78 0.94 0.27
CA THR A 129 5.96 0.61 1.69
C THR A 129 7.43 0.58 2.03
N PHE A 130 7.75 1.00 3.24
CA PHE A 130 9.11 1.08 3.74
C PHE A 130 9.31 0.22 4.99
N LYS A 131 10.54 -0.21 5.23
CA LYS A 131 10.93 -0.96 6.42
C LYS A 131 12.15 -0.34 7.08
N THR A 132 12.32 -0.64 8.35
CA THR A 132 13.53 -0.29 9.10
C THR A 132 14.57 -1.39 8.89
N GLU A 133 15.77 -1.01 8.50
CA GLU A 133 16.95 -1.89 8.43
C GLU A 133 18.11 -1.31 9.22
N SER A 134 19.02 -2.17 9.67
CA SER A 134 20.28 -1.72 10.24
C SER A 134 21.22 -1.20 9.14
N CYS A 135 22.02 -0.19 9.48
CA CYS A 135 23.11 0.30 8.64
C CYS A 135 24.38 -0.57 8.72
N HIS A 136 24.40 -1.62 9.57
CA HIS A 136 25.56 -2.49 9.83
C HIS A 136 25.53 -3.81 9.06
#